data_AF-A0A453R7M5-F1
#
_entry.id   AF-A0A453R7M5-F1
#
_cell.length_a   1.000
_cell.length_b   1.000
_cell.length_c   1.000
_cell.angle_alpha   90.00
_cell.angle_beta   90.00
_cell.angle_gamma   90.00
#
_symmetry.space_group_name_H-M   'P 1'
#
loop_
_entity.id
_entity.type
_entity.pdbx_description
1 polymer ?
#
loop_
_entity_poly.entity_id
_entity_poly.type
_entity_poly.pdbx_seq_one_letter_code
_entity_poly.pdbx_strand_id
1 'polypeptide(L)'
;MTAPTMTSRSPTSTQRSSPRSLSTARSTSSTSTAAAAPAEDLKSFDAEFVKVDRATLFDLILAANYLNIKGLLDLTCQTVADMIKDNTPEEIRKIFNIKNDFTPEEEAEVRKENQWAFE
;
A
#
# COMPACT_ATOMS: atom_id res chain seq x y z
N MET A 1 -36.38 -59.47 52.18
CA MET A 1 -35.98 -58.05 52.22
C MET A 1 -37.15 -57.21 51.74
N THR A 2 -37.32 -56.07 52.39
CA THR A 2 -38.52 -55.25 52.56
C THR A 2 -38.96 -54.51 51.29
N ALA A 3 -40.26 -54.18 51.24
CA ALA A 3 -40.97 -53.48 50.18
C ALA A 3 -40.68 -51.93 50.16
N PRO A 4 -41.46 -51.08 49.45
CA PRO A 4 -41.07 -50.36 48.25
C PRO A 4 -41.09 -48.82 48.44
N THR A 5 -40.79 -48.02 47.42
CA THR A 5 -41.21 -46.60 47.42
C THR A 5 -41.56 -46.15 46.00
N MET A 6 -42.85 -45.84 45.82
CA MET A 6 -43.36 -45.09 44.67
C MET A 6 -43.20 -43.59 44.95
N THR A 7 -42.75 -42.84 43.96
CA THR A 7 -43.07 -41.40 43.86
C THR A 7 -43.51 -41.09 42.44
N SER A 8 -44.80 -40.78 42.33
CA SER A 8 -45.52 -40.30 41.15
C SER A 8 -45.35 -38.79 40.92
N ARG A 9 -45.76 -38.34 39.71
CA ARG A 9 -46.15 -36.96 39.27
C ARG A 9 -45.06 -36.23 38.47
N SER A 10 -45.27 -35.67 37.27
CA SER A 10 -46.45 -35.38 36.44
C SER A 10 -46.03 -35.03 34.98
N PRO A 11 -46.95 -34.97 33.99
CA PRO A 11 -46.67 -34.83 32.55
C PRO A 11 -46.91 -33.39 32.04
N THR A 12 -46.23 -32.91 30.99
CA THR A 12 -46.76 -31.80 30.16
C THR A 12 -46.18 -31.74 28.74
N SER A 13 -47.10 -31.86 27.78
CA SER A 13 -47.18 -31.24 26.44
C SER A 13 -46.22 -31.63 25.32
N THR A 14 -46.72 -32.57 24.50
CA THR A 14 -46.61 -32.64 23.03
C THR A 14 -46.47 -31.27 22.34
N GLN A 15 -45.51 -31.14 21.41
CA GLN A 15 -45.68 -30.45 20.12
C GLN A 15 -44.68 -31.05 19.11
N ARG A 16 -45.18 -31.89 18.19
CA ARG A 16 -45.62 -31.56 16.83
C ARG A 16 -44.45 -31.35 15.87
N SER A 17 -43.98 -32.48 15.32
CA SER A 17 -43.20 -32.55 14.09
C SER A 17 -43.98 -31.92 12.93
N SER A 18 -43.35 -31.06 12.15
CA SER A 18 -43.83 -30.64 10.82
C SER A 18 -42.70 -30.81 9.80
N PRO A 19 -42.93 -31.49 8.65
CA PRO A 19 -41.91 -31.70 7.62
C PRO A 19 -42.14 -30.85 6.36
N ARG A 20 -41.07 -30.76 5.54
CA ARG A 20 -41.01 -30.53 4.07
C ARG A 20 -41.32 -29.09 3.56
N SER A 21 -40.74 -28.56 2.46
CA SER A 21 -39.89 -29.09 1.38
C SER A 21 -39.28 -27.96 0.53
N LEU A 22 -38.02 -28.17 0.11
CA LEU A 22 -37.23 -27.73 -1.06
C LEU A 22 -37.68 -26.57 -2.00
N SER A 23 -36.69 -25.72 -2.32
CA SER A 23 -36.07 -25.50 -3.66
C SER A 23 -35.96 -24.02 -4.03
N THR A 24 -34.75 -23.53 -4.33
CA THR A 24 -34.35 -22.91 -5.62
C THR A 24 -32.88 -22.49 -5.55
N ALA A 25 -32.14 -22.76 -6.64
CA ALA A 25 -30.70 -22.61 -6.78
C ALA A 25 -30.24 -21.18 -7.09
N ARG A 26 -28.96 -20.94 -6.72
CA ARG A 26 -27.95 -20.07 -7.37
C ARG A 26 -28.26 -18.58 -7.47
N SER A 27 -27.49 -17.77 -6.73
CA SER A 27 -26.81 -16.60 -7.30
C SER A 27 -25.71 -16.04 -6.40
N THR A 28 -24.58 -15.82 -7.08
CA THR A 28 -23.47 -14.91 -6.81
C THR A 28 -22.68 -15.07 -5.51
N SER A 29 -21.51 -15.70 -5.69
CA SER A 29 -20.30 -15.37 -4.94
C SER A 29 -20.05 -13.85 -4.99
N SER A 30 -20.47 -13.12 -3.96
CA SER A 30 -19.93 -11.80 -3.68
C SER A 30 -18.73 -12.01 -2.76
N THR A 31 -17.58 -12.28 -3.37
CA THR A 31 -16.28 -12.06 -2.74
C THR A 31 -16.28 -10.61 -2.26
N SER A 32 -16.23 -10.42 -0.94
CA SER A 32 -16.17 -9.10 -0.33
C SER A 32 -14.80 -8.47 -0.61
N THR A 33 -14.72 -7.72 -1.70
CA THR A 33 -13.57 -6.90 -2.08
C THR A 33 -13.76 -5.48 -1.52
N ALA A 34 -13.75 -5.32 -0.19
CA ALA A 34 -14.01 -4.01 0.45
C ALA A 34 -12.75 -3.29 0.95
N ALA A 35 -11.58 -3.94 0.96
CA ALA A 35 -10.35 -3.35 1.50
C ALA A 35 -9.43 -2.72 0.43
N ALA A 36 -9.68 -2.97 -0.86
CA ALA A 36 -8.77 -2.57 -1.95
C ALA A 36 -9.06 -1.18 -2.54
N ALA A 37 -10.32 -0.73 -2.55
CA ALA A 37 -10.71 0.55 -3.16
C ALA A 37 -10.07 1.80 -2.50
N PRO A 38 -10.08 1.98 -1.16
CA PRO A 38 -9.55 3.21 -0.57
C PRO A 38 -8.03 3.34 -0.68
N ALA A 39 -7.31 2.23 -0.85
CA ALA A 39 -5.86 2.24 -0.98
C ALA A 39 -5.40 2.67 -2.38
N GLU A 40 -6.14 2.34 -3.43
CA GLU A 40 -5.83 2.78 -4.80
C GLU A 40 -6.14 4.28 -4.99
N ASP A 41 -7.26 4.75 -4.42
CA ASP A 41 -7.62 6.17 -4.45
C ASP A 41 -6.52 7.03 -3.76
N LEU A 42 -6.00 6.58 -2.61
CA LEU A 42 -4.90 7.26 -1.92
C LEU A 42 -3.60 7.29 -2.73
N LYS A 43 -3.22 6.19 -3.39
CA LYS A 43 -2.02 6.18 -4.24
C LYS A 43 -2.15 7.14 -5.42
N SER A 44 -3.33 7.21 -6.02
CA SER A 44 -3.59 8.14 -7.12
C SER A 44 -3.50 9.59 -6.67
N PHE A 45 -4.04 9.88 -5.47
CA PHE A 45 -3.91 11.18 -4.84
C PHE A 45 -2.46 11.53 -4.54
N ASP A 46 -1.70 10.63 -3.92
CA ASP A 46 -0.28 10.84 -3.60
C ASP A 46 0.53 11.13 -4.86
N ALA A 47 0.28 10.39 -5.94
CA ALA A 47 0.94 10.59 -7.24
C ALA A 47 0.56 11.93 -7.89
N GLU A 48 -0.62 12.47 -7.62
CA GLU A 48 -1.03 13.80 -8.09
C GLU A 48 -0.49 14.91 -7.19
N PHE A 49 -0.45 14.69 -5.88
CA PHE A 49 0.02 15.63 -4.87
C PHE A 49 1.49 16.00 -5.06
N VAL A 50 2.34 15.04 -5.42
CA VAL A 50 3.78 15.29 -5.66
C VAL A 50 4.08 15.89 -7.04
N LYS A 51 3.09 16.08 -7.91
CA LYS A 51 3.25 16.76 -9.22
C LYS A 51 3.28 18.28 -9.05
N VAL A 52 4.23 18.75 -8.24
CA VAL A 52 4.53 20.17 -8.04
C VAL A 52 5.84 20.52 -8.74
N ASP A 53 6.17 21.81 -8.80
CA ASP A 53 7.49 22.22 -9.26
C ASP A 53 8.59 21.73 -8.30
N ARG A 54 9.81 21.64 -8.82
CA ARG A 54 10.94 21.01 -8.11
C ARG A 54 11.34 21.77 -6.84
N ALA A 55 11.21 23.11 -6.85
CA ALA A 55 11.52 23.92 -5.67
C ALA A 55 10.54 23.61 -4.55
N THR A 56 9.25 23.58 -4.86
CA THR A 56 8.20 23.16 -3.92
C THR A 56 8.40 21.72 -3.43
N LEU A 57 8.82 20.79 -4.31
CA LEU A 57 9.12 19.40 -3.89
C LEU A 57 10.25 19.33 -2.86
N PHE A 58 11.34 20.09 -3.05
CA PHE A 58 12.43 20.15 -2.08
C PHE A 58 12.00 20.80 -0.75
N ASP A 59 11.18 21.86 -0.81
CA ASP A 59 10.62 22.47 0.40
C ASP A 59 9.70 21.50 1.15
N LEU A 60 8.93 20.67 0.45
CA LEU A 60 8.10 19.63 1.05
C LEU A 60 8.94 18.55 1.76
N ILE A 61 10.08 18.15 1.20
CA ILE A 61 11.02 17.22 1.86
C ILE A 61 11.54 17.83 3.18
N LEU A 62 11.98 19.09 3.12
CA LEU A 62 12.48 19.79 4.31
C LEU A 62 11.40 19.95 5.38
N ALA A 63 10.18 20.33 4.98
CA ALA A 63 9.04 20.46 5.88
C ALA A 63 8.62 19.12 6.49
N ALA A 64 8.58 18.05 5.68
CA ALA A 64 8.24 16.71 6.15
C ALA A 64 9.25 16.18 7.17
N ASN A 65 10.54 16.42 6.93
CA ASN A 65 11.61 16.09 7.87
C ASN A 65 11.50 16.92 9.16
N TYR A 66 11.27 18.23 9.06
CA TYR A 66 11.13 19.13 10.21
C TYR A 66 9.93 18.77 11.10
N LEU A 67 8.80 18.43 10.49
CA LEU A 67 7.56 18.05 11.18
C LEU A 67 7.53 16.55 11.54
N ASN A 68 8.56 15.78 11.17
CA ASN A 68 8.70 14.34 11.38
C ASN A 68 7.52 13.51 10.81
N ILE A 69 7.05 13.86 9.62
CA ILE A 69 5.97 13.17 8.92
C ILE A 69 6.58 12.13 7.97
N LYS A 70 6.83 10.92 8.50
CA LYS A 70 7.53 9.85 7.76
C LYS A 70 6.89 9.52 6.40
N GLY A 71 5.57 9.41 6.33
CA GLY A 71 4.88 9.05 5.08
C GLY A 71 5.09 10.07 3.95
N LEU A 72 5.03 11.36 4.29
CA LEU A 72 5.29 12.44 3.33
C LEU A 72 6.77 12.50 2.94
N LEU A 73 7.67 12.25 3.89
CA LEU A 73 9.11 12.19 3.62
C LEU A 73 9.44 11.02 2.67
N ASP A 74 8.90 9.82 2.93
CA ASP A 74 9.10 8.66 2.07
C ASP A 74 8.56 8.92 0.66
N LEU A 75 7.35 9.47 0.54
CA LEU A 75 6.70 9.77 -0.75
C LEU A 75 7.51 10.77 -1.59
N THR A 76 7.95 11.86 -0.97
CA THR A 76 8.72 12.90 -1.66
C THR A 76 10.13 12.44 -2.01
N CYS A 77 10.80 11.68 -1.14
CA CYS A 77 12.08 11.05 -1.43
C CYS A 77 11.98 10.04 -2.58
N GLN A 78 10.93 9.22 -2.60
CA GLN A 78 10.69 8.26 -3.69
C GLN A 78 10.50 8.99 -5.02
N THR A 79 9.72 10.08 -5.03
CA THR A 79 9.50 10.90 -6.24
C THR A 79 10.83 11.44 -6.78
N VAL A 80 11.71 11.92 -5.90
CA VAL A 80 13.06 12.39 -6.30
C VAL A 80 13.93 11.24 -6.81
N ALA A 81 13.86 10.07 -6.19
CA ALA A 81 14.60 8.89 -6.64
C ALA A 81 14.16 8.44 -8.05
N ASP A 82 12.86 8.43 -8.32
CA ASP A 82 12.30 8.10 -9.64
C ASP A 82 12.75 9.12 -10.69
N MET A 83 12.76 10.42 -10.34
CA MET A 83 13.33 11.45 -11.21
C MET A 83 14.81 11.21 -11.50
N ILE A 84 15.61 10.79 -10.54
CA ILE A 84 17.04 10.51 -10.75
C ILE A 84 17.22 9.29 -11.67
N LYS A 85 16.40 8.25 -11.51
CA LYS A 85 16.51 7.02 -12.28
C LYS A 85 16.30 7.25 -13.78
N ASP A 86 15.38 8.14 -14.14
CA ASP A 86 14.99 8.36 -15.53
C ASP A 86 15.78 9.49 -16.23
N ASN A 87 16.63 10.23 -15.49
CA ASN A 87 17.42 11.33 -16.05
C ASN A 87 18.90 10.93 -16.24
N THR A 88 19.56 11.54 -17.22
CA THR A 88 21.00 11.37 -17.41
C THR A 88 21.79 12.07 -16.28
N PRO A 89 23.04 11.63 -16.00
CA PRO A 89 23.91 12.30 -15.02
C PRO A 89 24.10 13.80 -15.28
N GLU A 90 24.09 14.21 -16.54
CA GLU A 90 24.19 15.62 -16.94
C GLU A 90 22.92 16.42 -16.61
N GLU A 91 21.75 15.82 -16.79
CA GLU A 91 20.47 16.43 -16.42
C GLU A 91 20.32 16.51 -14.91
N ILE A 92 20.71 15.46 -14.18
CA ILE A 92 20.76 15.45 -12.71
C ILE A 92 21.65 16.60 -12.22
N ARG A 93 22.86 16.77 -12.79
CA ARG A 93 23.75 17.89 -12.43
C ARG A 93 23.07 19.25 -12.63
N LYS A 94 22.32 19.44 -13.72
CA LYS A 94 21.54 20.67 -13.97
C LYS A 94 20.37 20.85 -13.00
N ILE A 95 19.64 19.77 -12.69
CA ILE A 95 18.45 19.78 -11.83
C ILE A 95 18.82 20.09 -10.38
N PHE A 96 19.90 19.49 -9.90
CA PHE A 96 20.39 19.67 -8.54
C PHE A 96 21.40 20.82 -8.41
N ASN A 97 21.63 21.59 -9.48
CA ASN A 97 22.61 22.68 -9.51
C ASN A 97 24.01 22.25 -9.04
N ILE A 98 24.40 21.00 -9.33
CA ILE A 98 25.69 20.43 -8.97
C ILE A 98 26.71 20.81 -10.03
N LYS A 99 27.80 21.47 -9.62
CA LYS A 99 28.92 21.78 -10.51
C LYS A 99 29.64 20.49 -10.86
N ASN A 100 29.92 20.24 -12.14
CA ASN A 100 30.79 19.13 -12.52
C ASN A 100 32.22 19.41 -12.05
N ASP A 101 32.67 18.59 -11.11
CA ASP A 101 33.97 18.62 -10.44
C ASP A 101 34.92 17.53 -10.97
N PHE A 102 34.46 16.70 -11.92
CA PHE A 102 35.31 15.73 -12.62
C PHE A 102 36.02 16.36 -13.82
N THR A 103 37.28 15.99 -14.00
CA THR A 103 37.97 16.19 -15.29
C THR A 103 37.42 15.24 -16.35
N PRO A 104 37.58 15.53 -17.65
CA PRO A 104 37.08 14.66 -18.73
C PRO A 104 37.65 13.23 -18.69
N GLU A 105 38.88 13.10 -18.18
CA GLU A 105 39.59 11.82 -18.04
C GLU A 105 38.99 10.99 -16.90
N GLU A 106 38.75 11.60 -15.73
CA GLU A 106 38.08 10.95 -14.60
C GLU A 106 36.62 10.60 -14.92
N GLU A 107 35.90 11.46 -15.65
CA GLU A 107 34.52 11.16 -16.07
C GLU A 107 34.45 9.98 -17.05
N ALA A 108 35.46 9.83 -17.92
CA ALA A 108 35.56 8.66 -18.81
C ALA A 108 35.87 7.38 -18.04
N GLU A 109 36.73 7.45 -17.02
CA GLU A 109 37.08 6.32 -16.16
C GLU A 109 35.89 5.89 -15.29
N VAL A 110 35.21 6.83 -14.63
CA VAL A 110 33.98 6.59 -13.87
C VAL A 110 32.89 6.00 -14.77
N ARG A 111 32.73 6.48 -16.00
CA ARG A 111 31.76 5.91 -16.96
C ARG A 111 32.11 4.50 -17.39
N LYS A 112 33.41 4.19 -17.52
CA LYS A 112 33.91 2.84 -17.84
C LYS A 112 33.70 1.87 -16.67
N GLU A 113 33.97 2.32 -15.45
CA GLU A 113 33.78 1.51 -14.23
C GLU A 113 32.31 1.25 -13.91
N ASN A 114 31.43 2.23 -14.19
CA ASN A 114 30.00 2.12 -13.91
C ASN A 114 29.18 1.66 -15.12
N GLN A 115 29.80 1.02 -16.12
CA GLN A 115 29.07 0.48 -17.29
C GLN A 115 27.91 -0.45 -16.89
N TRP A 116 28.06 -1.21 -15.80
CA TRP A 116 27.03 -2.09 -15.26
C TRP A 116 25.73 -1.38 -14.85
N ALA A 117 25.78 -0.07 -14.57
CA ALA A 117 24.61 0.71 -14.19
C ALA A 117 23.80 1.20 -15.42
N PHE A 118 24.34 1.01 -16.63
CA PHE A 118 23.73 1.43 -17.90
C PHE A 118 23.31 0.25 -18.80
N GLU A 119 23.47 -1.00 -18.34
CA GLU A 119 22.96 -2.24 -18.98
C GLU A 119 21.56 -2.60 -18.44
#